data_AF-G5QL93-F1
#
_entry.id   AF-G5QL93-F1
#
_cell.length_a   1.000
_cell.length_b   1.000
_cell.length_c   1.000
_cell.angle_alpha   90.00
_cell.angle_beta   90.00
_cell.angle_gamma   90.00
#
_symmetry.space_group_name_H-M   'P 1'
#
loop_
_entity.id
_entity.type
_entity.pdbx_description
1 polymer ?
#
loop_
_entity_poly.entity_id
_entity_poly.type
_entity_poly.pdbx_seq_one_letter_code
_entity_poly.pdbx_strand_id
1 'polypeptide(L)' 'MRRFLTTLMILLVVLVAGFSALVLLVNPNDFRAYMVQQVAARSEYQLQLQLDGPLR' A
#
# COMPACT_ATOMS: atom_id res chain seq x y z
N MET A 1 -21.10 -17.42 -27.42
CA MET A 1 -19.80 -16.96 -26.86
C MET A 1 -19.83 -15.59 -26.14
N ARG A 2 -20.57 -14.55 -26.57
CA ARG A 2 -20.47 -13.20 -25.96
C ARG A 2 -20.77 -13.16 -24.44
N ARG A 3 -21.81 -13.85 -23.97
CA ARG A 3 -22.17 -13.88 -22.54
C ARG A 3 -21.05 -14.45 -21.65
N PHE A 4 -20.39 -15.53 -22.08
CA PHE A 4 -19.26 -16.12 -21.36
C PHE A 4 -18.10 -15.12 -21.22
N LEU A 5 -17.79 -14.40 -22.29
CA LEU A 5 -16.70 -13.44 -22.30
C LEU A 5 -16.99 -12.25 -21.36
N THR A 6 -18.25 -11.79 -21.33
CA THR A 6 -18.68 -10.74 -20.41
C THR A 6 -18.59 -11.18 -18.94
N THR A 7 -19.04 -12.39 -18.62
CA THR A 7 -18.90 -12.95 -17.27
C THR A 7 -17.45 -13.05 -16.84
N LEU A 8 -16.56 -13.50 -17.75
CA LEU A 8 -15.13 -13.57 -17.50
C LEU A 8 -14.52 -12.18 -17.24
N MET A 9 -14.92 -11.17 -18.03
CA MET A 9 -14.49 -9.78 -17.83
C MET A 9 -14.93 -9.26 -16.46
N ILE A 10 -16.18 -9.50 -16.08
CA ILE A 10 -16.70 -9.06 -14.78
C ILE A 10 -15.93 -9.74 -13.65
N LEU A 11 -15.72 -11.06 -13.74
CA LEU A 11 -14.95 -11.81 -12.75
C LEU A 11 -13.54 -11.25 -12.58
N LEU A 12 -12.87 -10.93 -13.69
CA LEU A 12 -11.52 -10.38 -13.70
C LEU A 12 -11.47 -9.00 -13.04
N VAL A 13 -12.42 -8.11 -13.38
CA VAL A 13 -12.50 -6.78 -12.77
C VAL A 13 -12.74 -6.87 -11.27
N VAL A 14 -13.65 -7.75 -10.83
CA VAL A 14 -13.97 -7.94 -9.40
C VAL A 14 -12.74 -8.43 -8.63
N LEU A 15 -11.98 -9.38 -9.18
CA LEU A 15 -10.75 -9.86 -8.54
C LEU A 15 -9.72 -8.75 -8.40
N VAL A 16 -9.44 -8.00 -9.47
CA VAL A 16 -8.46 -6.90 -9.43
C VAL A 16 -8.85 -5.83 -8.41
N ALA A 17 -10.14 -5.45 -8.37
CA ALA A 17 -10.64 -4.48 -7.40
C ALA A 17 -10.52 -5.00 -5.96
N GLY A 18 -10.89 -6.26 -5.72
CA GLY A 18 -10.77 -6.91 -4.40
C GLY A 18 -9.34 -6.98 -3.90
N PHE A 19 -8.41 -7.43 -4.73
CA PHE A 19 -6.98 -7.47 -4.37
C PHE A 19 -6.41 -6.07 -4.14
N SER A 20 -6.80 -5.08 -4.95
CA SER A 20 -6.35 -3.68 -4.76
C SER A 20 -6.84 -3.13 -3.42
N ALA A 21 -8.10 -3.41 -3.04
CA ALA A 21 -8.65 -3.00 -1.76
C ALA A 21 -7.92 -3.68 -0.59
N LEU A 22 -7.60 -4.98 -0.69
CA LEU A 22 -6.82 -5.69 0.31
C LEU A 22 -5.42 -5.09 0.46
N VAL A 23 -4.73 -4.79 -0.64
CA VAL A 23 -3.41 -4.13 -0.62
C VAL A 23 -3.46 -2.77 0.07
N LEU A 24 -4.51 -1.98 -0.19
CA LEU A 24 -4.71 -0.69 0.49
C LEU A 24 -5.04 -0.87 1.99
N LEU A 25 -5.72 -1.95 2.36
CA LEU A 25 -6.11 -2.25 3.74
C LEU A 25 -4.97 -2.88 4.57
N VAL A 26 -3.94 -3.45 3.93
CA VAL A 26 -2.81 -4.17 4.57
C VAL A 26 -1.92 -3.29 5.46
N ASN A 27 -2.23 -2.00 5.60
CA ASN A 27 -1.85 -1.08 6.67
C ASN A 27 -1.12 0.14 6.08
N PRO A 28 -1.71 1.35 6.13
CA PRO A 28 -1.03 2.57 5.69
C PRO A 28 0.25 2.86 6.48
N ASN A 29 0.47 2.22 7.63
CA ASN A 29 1.69 2.31 8.41
C ASN A 29 2.90 1.65 7.73
N ASP A 30 2.70 0.59 6.95
CA ASP A 30 3.77 -0.05 6.15
C ASP A 30 4.19 0.85 4.99
N PHE A 31 3.21 1.52 4.37
CA PHE A 31 3.46 2.55 3.37
C PHE A 31 4.24 3.74 3.95
N ARG A 32 3.94 4.16 5.17
CA ARG A 32 4.73 5.18 5.89
C ARG A 32 6.16 4.72 6.14
N ALA A 33 6.36 3.48 6.59
CA ALA A 33 7.70 2.93 6.81
C ALA A 33 8.52 2.88 5.50
N TYR A 34 7.90 2.40 4.41
CA TYR A 34 8.50 2.39 3.08
C TYR A 34 8.82 3.79 2.55
N MET A 35 7.92 4.76 2.72
CA MET A 35 8.17 6.16 2.33
C MET A 35 9.28 6.80 3.16
N VAL A 36 9.32 6.58 4.48
CA VAL A 36 10.40 7.07 5.35
C VAL A 36 11.74 6.47 4.96
N GLN A 37 11.77 5.18 4.60
CA GLN A 37 13.00 4.51 4.14
C GLN A 37 13.51 5.08 2.81
N GLN A 38 12.61 5.37 1.85
CA GLN A 38 12.99 5.99 0.59
C GLN A 38 13.46 7.44 0.76
N VAL A 39 12.84 8.22 1.66
CA VAL A 39 13.26 9.59 1.96
C VAL A 39 14.61 9.59 2.70
N ALA A 40 14.82 8.68 3.66
CA ALA A 40 16.10 8.54 4.36
C ALA A 40 17.24 8.02 3.46
N ALA A 41 16.93 7.32 2.36
CA ALA A 41 17.92 6.86 1.39
C ALA A 41 18.25 7.91 0.31
N ARG A 42 17.34 8.85 0.04
CA ARG A 42 17.49 9.90 -0.99
C ARG A 42 17.94 11.24 -0.43
N SER A 43 17.62 11.51 0.83
CA SER A 43 18.16 12.63 1.59
C SER A 43 19.24 12.06 2.49
N GLU A 44 20.47 12.58 2.42
CA GLU A 44 21.56 12.24 3.37
C GLU A 44 21.24 12.63 4.84
N TYR A 45 20.02 13.09 5.09
CA TYR A 45 19.46 13.26 6.42
C TYR A 45 18.77 11.96 6.84
N GLN A 46 19.46 11.19 7.69
CA GLN A 46 18.77 10.26 8.57
C GLN A 46 17.72 11.05 9.34
N LEU A 47 16.46 10.92 8.94
CA LEU A 47 15.35 11.24 9.81
C LEU A 47 15.42 10.22 10.96
N GLN A 48 16.25 10.52 11.96
CA GLN A 48 16.07 10.07 13.33
C GLN A 48 14.70 10.61 13.76
N LEU A 49 13.65 9.91 13.35
CA LEU A 49 12.38 9.92 14.05
C LEU A 49 12.69 9.31 15.42
N GLN A 50 13.13 10.20 16.30
CA GLN A 50 13.27 10.03 17.73
C GLN A 50 11.87 9.70 18.26
N LEU A 51 11.51 8.42 18.15
CA LEU A 51 10.33 7.84 18.79
C LEU A 51 10.61 7.49 20.26
N ASP A 52 11.75 7.91 20.81
CA ASP A 52 12.10 7.80 22.23
C ASP A 52 12.02 9.17 22.91
N GLY A 53 10.82 9.72 22.96
CA GLY A 53 10.46 10.79 23.89
C GLY A 53 9.30 10.29 24.75
N PRO A 54 9.45 10.16 26.09
CA PRO A 54 8.34 9.73 26.93
C PRO A 54 7.21 10.74 26.78
N LEU A 55 6.03 10.25 26.39
CA LEU A 55 4.79 11.01 26.43
C LEU A 55 4.62 11.54 27.85
N ARG A 56 4.72 12.86 28.01
CA ARG A 56 4.36 13.59 29.23
C ARG A 56 3.20 14.50 28.93
#